data_AF-A0A5C7QD14-F1
#
_entry.id   AF-A0A5C7QD14-F1
#
_cell.length_a   1.000
_cell.length_b   1.000
_cell.length_c   1.000
_cell.angle_alpha   90.00
_cell.angle_beta   90.00
_cell.angle_gamma   90.00
#
_symmetry.space_group_name_H-M   'P 1'
#
loop_
_entity.id
_entity.type
_entity.pdbx_description
1 polymer ?
#
loop_
_entity_poly.entity_id
_entity_poly.type
_entity_poly.pdbx_seq_one_letter_code
_entity_poly.pdbx_strand_id
1 'polypeptide(L)' 'MELHKRIRIWRQHYGKSHAQIADYIGVTRSAVVQWEMDEGTQPSHEKLSAFVESLGISMAQFYGPLPGKAS' A
#
# COMPACT_ATOMS: atom_id res chain seq x y z
N MET A 1 6.76 -10.09 -8.27
CA MET A 1 6.22 -8.72 -8.28
C MET A 1 6.67 -8.05 -7.01
N GLU A 2 7.26 -6.88 -7.14
CA GLU A 2 7.86 -6.16 -6.01
C GLU A 2 6.80 -5.52 -5.12
N LEU A 3 7.05 -5.53 -3.80
CA LEU A 3 6.13 -5.00 -2.79
C LEU A 3 5.76 -3.55 -3.04
N HIS A 4 6.75 -2.70 -3.39
CA HIS A 4 6.52 -1.27 -3.62
C HIS A 4 5.56 -1.02 -4.79
N LYS A 5 5.65 -1.81 -5.88
CA LYS A 5 4.71 -1.75 -7.01
C LYS A 5 3.31 -2.19 -6.58
N ARG A 6 3.22 -3.26 -5.78
CA ARG A 6 1.94 -3.78 -5.28
C ARG A 6 1.24 -2.76 -4.38
N ILE A 7 1.96 -2.13 -3.44
CA ILE A 7 1.43 -1.05 -2.58
C ILE A 7 0.86 0.08 -3.44
N ARG A 8 1.65 0.57 -4.42
CA ARG A 8 1.23 1.64 -5.32
C ARG A 8 -0.03 1.29 -6.11
N ILE A 9 -0.08 0.10 -6.70
CA ILE A 9 -1.22 -0.35 -7.52
C ILE A 9 -2.50 -0.42 -6.68
N TRP A 10 -2.43 -1.04 -5.49
CA TRP A 10 -3.59 -1.13 -4.60
C TRP A 10 -4.06 0.25 -4.12
N ARG A 11 -3.13 1.13 -3.71
CA ARG A 11 -3.49 2.49 -3.30
C ARG A 11 -4.19 3.27 -4.43
N GLN A 12 -3.64 3.19 -5.64
CA GLN A 12 -4.20 3.86 -6.82
C GLN A 12 -5.57 3.29 -7.19
N HIS A 13 -5.75 1.97 -7.12
CA HIS A 13 -7.03 1.34 -7.42
C HIS A 13 -8.16 1.84 -6.52
N TYR A 14 -7.90 2.01 -5.23
CA TYR A 14 -8.86 2.57 -4.27
C TYR A 14 -8.92 4.10 -4.24
N GLY A 15 -8.19 4.79 -5.13
CA GLY A 15 -8.20 6.24 -5.24
C GLY A 15 -7.68 6.98 -4.00
N LYS A 16 -6.91 6.32 -3.13
CA LYS A 16 -6.39 6.93 -1.90
C LYS A 16 -5.16 7.76 -2.18
N SER A 17 -5.08 8.97 -1.63
CA SER A 17 -3.87 9.78 -1.65
C SER A 17 -2.84 9.25 -0.64
N HIS A 18 -1.57 9.58 -0.84
CA HIS A 18 -0.53 9.25 0.16
C HIS A 18 -0.82 9.86 1.53
N ALA A 19 -1.44 11.05 1.58
CA ALA A 19 -1.80 11.73 2.82
C ALA A 19 -2.91 10.98 3.55
N GLN A 20 -3.96 10.55 2.86
CA GLN A 20 -5.06 9.78 3.46
C GLN A 20 -4.57 8.47 4.09
N ILE A 21 -3.65 7.79 3.42
CA ILE A 21 -3.03 6.57 3.95
C ILE A 21 -2.16 6.88 5.17
N ALA A 22 -1.35 7.93 5.09
CA ALA A 22 -0.45 8.35 6.16
C ALA A 22 -1.22 8.74 7.43
N ASP A 23 -2.28 9.53 7.27
CA ASP A 23 -3.16 9.98 8.35
C ASP A 23 -3.86 8.80 9.03
N TYR A 24 -4.30 7.80 8.26
CA TYR A 24 -4.91 6.59 8.81
C TYR A 24 -3.93 5.75 9.65
N ILE A 25 -2.70 5.57 9.17
CA ILE A 25 -1.70 4.71 9.81
C ILE A 25 -0.94 5.44 10.93
N GLY A 26 -0.99 6.79 10.98
CA GLY A 26 -0.21 7.60 11.91
C GLY A 26 1.27 7.70 11.52
N VAL A 27 1.57 7.81 10.22
CA VAL A 27 2.92 8.01 9.67
C VAL A 27 3.00 9.30 8.86
N THR A 28 4.19 9.65 8.36
CA THR A 28 4.33 10.79 7.46
C THR A 28 3.92 10.42 6.03
N ARG A 29 3.43 11.41 5.27
CA ARG A 29 3.19 11.24 3.81
C ARG A 29 4.43 10.71 3.09
N SER A 30 5.61 11.21 3.45
CA SER A 30 6.89 10.79 2.85
C SER A 30 7.21 9.33 3.11
N ALA A 31 6.81 8.76 4.25
CA ALA A 31 6.96 7.33 4.50
C ALA A 31 6.17 6.50 3.48
N VAL A 32 4.92 6.86 3.20
CA VAL A 32 4.10 6.16 2.20
C VAL A 32 4.68 6.30 0.79
N VAL A 33 5.23 7.47 0.45
CA VAL A 33 5.95 7.66 -0.83
C VAL A 33 7.17 6.73 -0.92
N GLN A 34 7.97 6.63 0.15
CA GLN A 34 9.12 5.74 0.22
C GLN A 34 8.72 4.27 0.04
N TRP A 35 7.59 3.83 0.60
CA TRP A 35 7.11 2.46 0.44
C TRP A 35 6.75 2.10 -1.00
N GLU A 36 6.52 3.09 -1.87
CA GLU A 36 6.15 2.90 -3.28
C GLU A 36 7.34 3.06 -4.25
N MET A 37 8.53 3.39 -3.74
CA MET A 37 9.76 3.54 -4.53
C MET A 37 10.55 2.23 -4.59
N ASP A 38 11.21 1.99 -5.72
CA ASP A 38 12.05 0.80 -5.94
C ASP A 38 13.25 0.77 -4.96
N GLU A 39 13.89 1.91 -4.77
CA GLU A 39 15.01 2.12 -3.83
C GLU A 39 14.56 2.77 -2.51
N GLY A 40 13.27 2.63 -2.15
CA GLY A 40 12.72 3.22 -0.94
C GLY A 40 12.79 2.32 0.30
N THR A 41 12.46 2.90 1.46
CA THR A 41 12.33 2.12 2.70
C THR A 41 11.10 1.23 2.63
N GLN A 42 11.22 -0.06 2.97
CA GLN A 42 10.06 -0.96 3.05
C GLN A 42 9.28 -0.72 4.35
N PRO A 43 7.93 -0.83 4.34
CA PRO A 43 7.16 -0.81 5.58
C PRO A 43 7.49 -2.03 6.45
N SER A 44 7.36 -1.88 7.76
CA SER A 44 7.30 -3.04 8.65
C SER A 44 6.02 -3.84 8.39
N HIS A 45 5.98 -5.09 8.86
CA HIS A 45 4.79 -5.93 8.73
C HIS A 45 3.53 -5.27 9.31
N GLU A 46 3.64 -4.66 10.50
CA GLU A 46 2.55 -3.93 11.15
C GLU A 46 2.03 -2.77 10.29
N LYS A 47 2.94 -1.95 9.73
CA LYS A 47 2.57 -0.83 8.87
C LYS A 47 1.98 -1.29 7.55
N LEU A 48 2.42 -2.44 7.03
CA LEU A 48 1.82 -3.05 5.85
C LEU A 48 0.40 -3.55 6.15
N SER A 49 0.16 -4.16 7.31
CA SER A 49 -1.20 -4.56 7.73
C SER A 49 -2.10 -3.33 7.83
N ALA A 50 -1.65 -2.27 8.51
CA ALA A 50 -2.41 -1.03 8.65
C ALA A 50 -2.70 -0.35 7.29
N PHE A 51 -1.74 -0.40 6.35
CA PHE A 51 -1.97 0.02 4.97
C PHE A 51 -3.09 -0.78 4.30
N VAL A 52 -3.04 -2.11 4.40
CA VAL A 52 -4.04 -3.00 3.81
C VAL A 52 -5.43 -2.77 4.42
N GLU A 53 -5.49 -2.61 5.75
CA GLU A 53 -6.71 -2.26 6.48
C GLU A 53 -7.28 -0.90 6.06
N SER A 54 -6.43 0.10 5.80
CA SER A 54 -6.87 1.42 5.32
C SER A 54 -7.59 1.39 3.96
N LEU A 55 -7.39 0.32 3.19
CA LEU A 55 -8.06 0.05 1.93
C LEU A 55 -9.34 -0.78 2.09
N GLY A 56 -9.63 -1.27 3.31
CA GLY A 56 -10.79 -2.12 3.59
C GLY A 56 -10.68 -3.53 3.01
N ILE A 57 -9.46 -4.05 2.82
CA ILE A 57 -9.22 -5.40 2.30
C ILE A 57 -8.40 -6.25 3.28
N SER A 58 -8.31 -7.55 3.03
CA SER A 58 -7.47 -8.48 3.78
C SER A 58 -6.06 -8.61 3.21
N MET A 59 -5.11 -9.07 4.02
CA MET A 59 -3.76 -9.42 3.56
C MET A 59 -3.77 -10.49 2.46
N ALA A 60 -4.71 -11.44 2.52
CA ALA A 60 -4.88 -12.46 1.49
C ALA A 60 -5.27 -11.84 0.14
N GLN A 61 -6.22 -10.89 0.13
CA GLN A 61 -6.57 -10.14 -1.08
C GLN A 61 -5.38 -9.31 -1.56
N PHE A 62 -4.69 -8.61 -0.66
CA PHE A 62 -3.53 -7.78 -1.01
C PHE A 62 -2.46 -8.58 -1.75
N TYR A 63 -2.13 -9.81 -1.31
CA TYR A 63 -1.14 -10.68 -1.96
C TYR A 63 -1.69 -11.51 -3.13
N GLY A 64 -3.01 -11.54 -3.32
CA GLY A 64 -3.67 -12.19 -4.44
C GLY A 64 -3.45 -11.49 -5.79
N PRO A 65 -4.33 -11.76 -6.78
CA PRO A 65 -4.32 -11.06 -8.06
C PRO A 65 -4.41 -9.55 -7.87
N LEU A 66 -3.65 -8.80 -8.67
CA LEU A 66 -3.73 -7.35 -8.63
C LEU A 66 -5.07 -6.86 -9.15
N PRO A 67 -5.62 -5.79 -8.58
CA PRO A 67 -6.81 -5.17 -9.13
C PRO A 67 -6.54 -4.66 -10.55
N GLY A 68 -7.51 -4.86 -11.45
CA GLY A 68 -7.44 -4.42 -12.84
C GLY A 68 -6.54 -5.27 -13.75
N LYS A 69 -5.84 -6.28 -13.24
CA LYS A 69 -5.18 -7.29 -14.09
C LYS A 69 -6.08 -8.52 -14.15
N ALA A 70 -6.86 -8.64 -15.22
CA ALA A 70 -7.54 -9.89 -15.53
C ALA A 70 -6.47 -10.99 -15.65
N SER A 71 -6.77 -12.16 -15.06
CA SER A 71 -5.91 -13.34 -15.04
C SER A 71 -5.49 -13.80 -16.43
#